data_AF-J5SFK8-F1
#
_entry.id   AF-J5SFK8-F1
#
_cell.length_a   1.000
_cell.length_b   1.000
_cell.length_c   1.000
_cell.angle_alpha   90.00
_cell.angle_beta   90.00
_cell.angle_gamma   90.00
#
_symmetry.space_group_name_H-M   'P 1'
#
loop_
_entity.id
_entity.type
_entity.pdbx_description
1 polymer ?
#
loop_
_entity_poly.entity_id
_entity_poly.type
_entity_poly.pdbx_seq_one_letter_code
_entity_poly.pdbx_strand_id
1 'polypeptide(L)'
;MARYRPPPPPPNPLRLGGVVRYDQMPSRGPFGLKRALWIQGVRIDGHLGTAMLEWWEALIVGIVVLPITALFWYSCFKYFPSQFHYMSRRFAYYVFGDENVDMIAAVRGYIAELLNLLWFYIRGAAAKAAVGHEL
;
A
#
# COMPACT_ATOMS: atom_id res chain seq x y z
N MET A 1 -14.84 -23.96 27.67
CA MET A 1 -16.08 -23.30 28.14
C MET A 1 -16.20 -21.93 27.46
N ALA A 2 -17.05 -21.79 26.44
CA ALA A 2 -17.29 -20.50 25.78
C ALA A 2 -18.16 -19.62 26.68
N ARG A 3 -17.68 -18.41 27.02
CA ARG A 3 -18.47 -17.44 27.79
C ARG A 3 -19.68 -17.02 26.96
N TYR A 4 -20.90 -17.25 27.47
CA TYR A 4 -22.12 -16.73 26.87
C TYR A 4 -22.01 -15.21 26.78
N ARG A 5 -21.85 -14.67 25.57
CA ARG A 5 -22.02 -13.25 25.30
C ARG A 5 -23.47 -13.06 24.86
N PRO A 6 -24.26 -12.20 25.54
CA PRO A 6 -25.59 -11.91 25.07
C PRO A 6 -25.51 -11.38 23.63
N PRO A 7 -26.45 -11.77 22.75
CA PRO A 7 -26.50 -11.22 21.40
C PRO A 7 -26.61 -9.70 21.50
N PRO A 8 -25.87 -8.93 20.67
CA PRO A 8 -26.00 -7.48 20.67
C PRO A 8 -27.46 -7.10 20.38
N PRO A 9 -27.97 -6.01 21.00
CA PRO A 9 -29.32 -5.55 20.71
C PRO A 9 -29.49 -5.32 19.20
N PRO A 10 -30.69 -5.61 18.65
CA PRO A 10 -30.95 -5.41 17.24
C PRO A 10 -30.63 -3.96 16.87
N PRO A 11 -29.98 -3.71 15.72
CA PRO A 11 -29.63 -2.36 15.30
C PRO A 11 -30.91 -1.54 15.27
N ASN A 12 -30.95 -0.43 16.01
CA ASN A 12 -32.08 0.49 15.97
C ASN A 12 -32.07 1.12 14.57
N PRO A 13 -33.00 0.75 13.66
CA PRO A 13 -32.93 1.23 12.30
C PRO A 13 -33.25 2.72 12.34
N LEU A 14 -32.28 3.57 12.02
CA LEU A 14 -32.54 4.97 11.75
C LEU A 14 -33.42 5.03 10.50
N ARG A 15 -34.75 5.11 10.71
CA ARG A 15 -35.73 5.26 9.64
C ARG A 15 -35.70 6.71 9.18
N LEU A 16 -34.87 7.02 8.20
CA LEU A 16 -35.01 8.24 7.42
C LEU A 16 -35.88 7.94 6.19
N GLY A 17 -37.15 8.36 6.22
CA GLY A 17 -38.06 8.17 5.08
C GLY A 17 -38.56 6.74 4.83
N GLY A 18 -38.64 5.89 5.87
CA GLY A 18 -39.27 4.57 5.77
C GLY A 18 -38.42 3.46 5.14
N VAL A 19 -37.24 3.78 4.61
CA VAL A 19 -36.28 2.79 4.09
C VAL A 19 -35.28 2.44 5.20
N VAL A 20 -35.16 1.15 5.52
CA VAL A 20 -34.11 0.66 6.42
C VAL A 20 -32.78 0.70 5.67
N ARG A 21 -31.94 1.70 5.96
CA ARG A 21 -30.56 1.77 5.42
C ARG A 21 -29.60 1.10 6.40
N TYR A 22 -28.97 0.02 5.96
CA TYR A 22 -27.86 -0.62 6.70
C TYR A 22 -26.53 0.12 6.47
N ASP A 23 -26.52 1.07 5.54
CA ASP A 23 -25.39 1.89 5.10
C ASP A 23 -24.92 2.87 6.19
N GLN A 24 -25.78 3.17 7.17
CA GLN A 24 -25.53 4.11 8.27
C GLN A 24 -25.43 3.41 9.63
N MET A 25 -24.77 2.24 9.70
CA MET A 25 -24.40 1.70 11.01
C MET A 25 -23.45 2.69 11.71
N PRO A 26 -23.76 3.18 12.94
CA PRO A 26 -22.79 3.96 13.70
C PRO A 26 -21.53 3.12 13.86
N SER A 27 -20.38 3.70 13.51
CA SER A 27 -19.08 3.02 13.54
C SER A 27 -18.86 2.37 14.90
N ARG A 28 -19.05 1.04 15.01
CA ARG A 28 -18.88 0.26 16.25
C ARG A 28 -17.40 0.00 16.58
N GLY A 29 -16.53 0.97 16.31
CA GLY A 29 -15.07 0.87 16.51
C GLY A 29 -14.46 2.18 17.00
N PRO A 30 -13.27 2.13 17.63
CA PRO A 30 -12.63 3.31 18.22
C PRO A 30 -12.35 4.38 17.15
N PHE A 31 -12.84 5.61 17.34
CA PHE A 31 -12.72 6.71 16.38
C PHE A 31 -11.24 7.11 16.09
N GLY A 32 -10.98 7.62 14.88
CA GLY A 32 -9.65 8.16 14.49
C GLY A 32 -8.63 7.11 14.05
N LEU A 33 -7.34 7.34 14.35
CA LEU A 33 -6.21 6.48 13.95
C LEU A 33 -6.36 5.02 14.43
N LYS A 34 -7.03 4.82 15.57
CA LYS A 34 -7.34 3.48 16.09
C LYS A 34 -8.24 2.68 15.15
N ARG A 35 -9.15 3.33 14.42
CA ARG A 35 -9.98 2.70 13.39
C ARG A 35 -9.16 2.29 12.19
N ALA A 36 -8.25 3.14 11.74
CA ALA A 36 -7.38 2.84 10.61
C ALA A 36 -6.50 1.61 10.91
N LEU A 37 -5.88 1.57 12.09
CA LEU A 37 -5.09 0.42 12.54
C LEU A 37 -5.95 -0.85 12.67
N TRP A 38 -7.18 -0.73 13.21
CA TRP A 38 -8.10 -1.87 13.30
C TRP A 38 -8.52 -2.40 11.92
N ILE A 39 -8.88 -1.52 10.98
CA ILE A 39 -9.22 -1.93 9.61
C ILE A 39 -8.04 -2.62 8.93
N GLN A 40 -6.83 -2.08 9.09
CA GLN A 40 -5.63 -2.68 8.53
C GLN A 40 -5.32 -4.03 9.17
N GLY A 41 -5.45 -4.15 10.50
CA GLY A 41 -5.30 -5.42 11.21
C GLY A 41 -6.28 -6.48 10.68
N VAL A 42 -7.56 -6.15 10.56
CA VAL A 42 -8.58 -7.08 10.03
C VAL A 42 -8.30 -7.49 8.58
N ARG A 43 -7.78 -6.58 7.75
CA ARG A 43 -7.38 -6.90 6.37
C ARG A 43 -6.18 -7.85 6.34
N ILE A 44 -5.18 -7.58 7.16
CA ILE A 44 -3.99 -8.44 7.28
C ILE A 44 -4.41 -9.83 7.77
N ASP A 45 -5.28 -9.90 8.78
CA ASP A 45 -5.80 -11.16 9.30
C ASP A 45 -6.64 -11.93 8.27
N GLY A 46 -7.39 -11.22 7.43
CA GLY A 46 -8.15 -11.82 6.33
C GLY A 46 -7.26 -12.36 5.21
N HIS A 47 -6.15 -11.70 4.90
CA HIS A 47 -5.23 -12.13 3.84
C HIS A 47 -4.26 -13.21 4.28
N LEU A 48 -3.76 -13.14 5.52
CA LEU A 48 -2.83 -14.13 6.06
C LEU A 48 -3.55 -15.33 6.68
N GLY A 49 -4.87 -15.26 6.86
CA GLY A 49 -5.66 -16.31 7.49
C GLY A 49 -5.33 -16.51 8.97
N THR A 50 -4.55 -15.62 9.58
CA THR A 50 -4.05 -15.71 10.96
C THR A 50 -5.17 -15.77 12.00
N ALA A 51 -6.36 -15.26 11.67
CA ALA A 51 -7.53 -15.34 12.54
C ALA A 51 -8.13 -16.76 12.67
N MET A 52 -7.80 -17.69 11.77
CA MET A 52 -8.26 -19.08 11.83
C MET A 52 -7.25 -20.02 12.49
N LEU A 53 -6.01 -19.58 12.69
CA LEU A 53 -4.95 -20.40 13.29
C LEU A 53 -5.01 -20.36 14.82
N GLU A 54 -4.70 -21.49 15.43
CA GLU A 54 -4.46 -21.53 16.87
C GLU A 54 -3.13 -20.83 17.21
N TRP A 55 -3.01 -20.32 18.43
CA TRP A 55 -1.87 -19.48 18.84
C TRP A 55 -0.50 -20.12 18.55
N TRP A 56 -0.37 -21.44 18.72
CA TRP A 56 0.89 -22.13 18.44
C TRP A 56 1.15 -22.34 16.94
N GLU A 57 0.11 -22.51 16.12
CA GLU A 57 0.26 -22.66 14.67
C GLU A 57 0.71 -21.33 14.05
N ALA A 58 0.14 -20.22 14.52
CA ALA A 58 0.59 -18.88 14.13
C ALA A 58 2.07 -18.64 14.50
N LEU A 59 2.53 -19.17 15.63
CA LEU A 59 3.93 -19.10 16.06
C LEU A 59 4.85 -19.88 15.10
N ILE A 60 4.47 -21.10 14.71
CA ILE A 60 5.22 -21.92 13.74
C ILE A 60 5.31 -21.20 12.39
N VAL A 61 4.19 -20.67 11.88
CA VAL A 61 4.17 -19.89 10.64
C VAL A 61 5.08 -18.67 10.74
N GLY A 62 5.05 -17.95 11.88
CA GLY A 62 5.94 -16.82 12.13
C GLY A 62 7.42 -17.21 12.08
N ILE A 63 7.80 -18.32 12.73
CA ILE A 63 9.18 -18.82 12.73
C ILE A 63 9.65 -19.23 11.34
N VAL A 64 8.77 -19.66 10.45
CA VAL A 64 9.14 -20.05 9.08
C VAL A 64 9.17 -18.84 8.15
N VAL A 65 8.14 -18.00 8.18
CA VAL A 65 7.98 -16.87 7.26
C VAL A 65 8.97 -15.75 7.54
N LEU A 66 9.25 -15.44 8.82
CA LEU A 66 10.17 -14.37 9.20
C LEU A 66 11.61 -14.58 8.69
N PRO A 67 12.28 -15.73 8.88
CA PRO A 67 13.62 -15.93 8.36
C PRO A 67 13.64 -15.98 6.82
N ILE A 68 12.59 -16.53 6.18
CA ILE A 68 12.49 -16.53 4.71
C ILE A 68 12.41 -15.10 4.19
N THR A 69 11.55 -14.27 4.77
CA THR A 69 11.44 -12.86 4.39
C THR A 69 12.70 -12.07 4.74
N ALA A 70 13.35 -12.35 5.88
CA ALA A 70 14.63 -11.74 6.23
C ALA A 70 15.75 -12.11 5.24
N LEU A 71 15.86 -13.38 4.85
CA LEU A 71 16.81 -13.85 3.84
C LEU A 71 16.51 -13.26 2.47
N PHE A 72 15.23 -13.13 2.10
CA PHE A 72 14.83 -12.45 0.88
C PHE A 72 15.31 -11.00 0.88
N TRP A 73 15.04 -10.24 1.94
CA TRP A 73 15.50 -8.86 2.05
C TRP A 73 17.02 -8.73 2.09
N TYR A 74 17.71 -9.63 2.81
CA TYR A 74 19.16 -9.71 2.78
C TYR A 74 19.69 -9.93 1.36
N SER A 75 19.05 -10.82 0.59
CA SER A 75 19.40 -11.08 -0.80
C SER A 75 19.15 -9.86 -1.69
N CYS A 76 18.02 -9.18 -1.51
CA CYS A 76 17.69 -7.94 -2.20
C CYS A 76 18.71 -6.83 -1.93
N PHE A 77 19.21 -6.67 -0.70
CA PHE A 77 20.16 -5.60 -0.43
C PHE A 77 21.60 -5.98 -0.77
N LYS A 78 21.97 -7.27 -0.63
CA LYS A 78 23.36 -7.69 -0.80
C LYS A 78 23.69 -8.13 -2.23
N TYR A 79 22.81 -8.90 -2.88
CA TYR A 79 23.10 -9.53 -4.18
C TYR A 79 22.39 -8.87 -5.35
N PHE A 80 21.20 -8.32 -5.15
CA PHE A 80 20.46 -7.66 -6.23
C PHE A 80 21.21 -6.48 -6.88
N PRO A 81 21.90 -5.56 -6.16
CA PRO A 81 22.52 -4.41 -6.81
C PRO A 81 23.59 -4.82 -7.82
N SER A 82 24.40 -5.85 -7.53
CA SER A 82 25.43 -6.32 -8.46
C SER A 82 24.83 -6.95 -9.72
N GLN A 83 23.75 -7.71 -9.58
CA GLN A 83 23.01 -8.28 -10.71
C GLN A 83 22.33 -7.21 -11.56
N PHE A 84 21.76 -6.19 -10.92
CA PHE A 84 21.16 -5.06 -11.61
C PHE A 84 22.20 -4.28 -12.44
N HIS A 85 23.37 -3.99 -11.87
CA HIS A 85 24.47 -3.36 -12.61
C HIS A 85 24.90 -4.19 -13.82
N TYR A 86 25.08 -5.50 -13.65
CA TYR A 86 25.45 -6.40 -14.74
C TYR A 86 24.42 -6.41 -15.87
N MET A 87 23.13 -6.54 -15.53
CA MET A 87 22.05 -6.52 -16.51
C MET A 87 21.92 -5.17 -17.21
N SER A 88 22.06 -4.06 -16.48
CA SER A 88 21.98 -2.72 -17.06
C SER A 88 23.07 -2.48 -18.10
N ARG A 89 24.29 -2.97 -17.87
CA ARG A 89 25.41 -2.84 -18.82
C ARG A 89 25.16 -3.61 -20.12
N ARG A 90 24.62 -4.83 -20.01
CA ARG A 90 24.24 -5.64 -21.18
C ARG A 90 23.08 -5.03 -21.95
N PHE A 91 22.08 -4.51 -21.25
CA PHE A 91 20.98 -3.81 -21.89
C PHE A 91 21.48 -2.58 -22.67
N ALA A 92 22.38 -1.78 -22.06
CA ALA A 92 22.99 -0.63 -22.72
C ALA A 92 23.75 -1.04 -23.98
N TYR A 93 24.53 -2.12 -23.93
CA TYR A 93 25.21 -2.66 -25.09
C TYR A 93 24.26 -3.03 -26.23
N TYR A 94 23.16 -3.73 -25.93
CA TYR A 94 22.23 -4.17 -26.97
C TYR A 94 21.40 -3.04 -27.58
N VAL A 95 21.07 -2.02 -26.80
CA VAL A 95 20.20 -0.92 -27.26
C VAL A 95 21.01 0.22 -27.88
N PHE A 96 22.10 0.61 -27.24
CA PHE A 96 22.88 1.79 -27.61
C PHE A 96 24.23 1.46 -28.26
N GLY A 97 24.63 0.19 -28.30
CA GLY A 97 25.91 -0.24 -28.89
C GLY A 97 27.14 0.11 -28.06
N ASP A 98 26.97 0.69 -26.87
CA ASP A 98 28.05 1.10 -25.97
C ASP A 98 27.74 0.64 -24.53
N GLU A 99 28.75 0.07 -23.88
CA GLU A 99 28.69 -0.45 -22.51
C GLU A 99 28.80 0.64 -21.44
N ASN A 100 29.29 1.84 -21.80
CA ASN A 100 29.59 2.92 -20.85
C ASN A 100 28.47 3.96 -20.74
N VAL A 101 27.32 3.75 -21.39
CA VAL A 101 26.19 4.66 -21.26
C VAL A 101 25.66 4.58 -19.83
N ASP A 102 25.81 5.66 -19.06
CA ASP A 102 25.30 5.76 -17.70
C ASP A 102 23.77 5.85 -17.71
N MET A 103 23.15 4.67 -17.74
CA MET A 103 21.71 4.49 -17.80
C MET A 103 21.00 5.14 -16.60
N ILE A 104 21.67 5.21 -15.44
CA ILE A 104 21.14 5.83 -14.23
C ILE A 104 21.06 7.35 -14.41
N ALA A 105 22.06 7.96 -15.05
CA ALA A 105 22.02 9.39 -15.38
C ALA A 105 20.88 9.71 -16.37
N ALA A 106 20.69 8.86 -17.39
CA ALA A 106 19.60 9.01 -18.36
C ALA A 106 18.21 8.90 -17.70
N VAL A 107 18.02 7.90 -16.84
CA VAL A 107 16.75 7.71 -16.10
C VAL A 107 16.49 8.86 -15.12
N ARG A 108 17.52 9.34 -14.42
CA ARG A 108 17.40 10.52 -13.53
C ARG A 108 16.98 11.77 -14.31
N GLY A 109 17.54 11.97 -15.50
CA GLY A 109 17.13 13.05 -16.41
C GLY A 109 15.66 12.93 -16.80
N TYR A 110 15.25 11.73 -17.24
CA TYR A 110 13.86 11.46 -17.62
C TYR A 110 12.86 11.66 -16.47
N ILE A 111 13.20 11.20 -15.25
CA ILE A 111 12.38 11.40 -14.05
C ILE A 111 12.29 12.90 -13.70
N ALA A 112 13.39 13.64 -13.81
CA ALA A 112 13.39 15.09 -13.56
C ALA A 112 12.52 15.83 -14.57
N GLU A 113 12.54 15.44 -15.85
CA GLU A 113 11.65 15.99 -16.87
C GLU A 113 10.18 15.69 -16.58
N LEU A 114 9.83 14.45 -16.21
CA LEU A 114 8.47 14.08 -15.81
C LEU A 114 7.99 14.89 -14.60
N LEU A 115 8.84 15.07 -13.58
CA LEU A 115 8.51 15.87 -12.41
C LEU A 115 8.34 17.35 -12.76
N ASN A 116 9.17 17.90 -13.64
CA ASN A 116 9.01 19.27 -14.12
C ASN A 116 7.72 19.45 -14.91
N LEU A 117 7.39 18.52 -15.81
CA LEU A 117 6.12 18.54 -16.56
C LEU A 117 4.91 18.45 -15.64
N LEU A 118 4.96 17.56 -14.64
CA LEU A 118 3.91 17.42 -13.63
C LEU A 118 3.77 18.70 -12.80
N TRP A 119 4.88 19.33 -12.42
CA TRP A 119 4.88 20.62 -11.73
C TRP A 119 4.25 21.74 -12.58
N PHE A 120 4.63 21.86 -13.85
CA PHE A 120 4.03 22.83 -14.77
C PHE A 120 2.55 22.57 -15.01
N TYR A 121 2.13 21.31 -15.10
CA TYR A 121 0.72 20.93 -15.22
C TYR A 121 -0.08 21.34 -13.99
N ILE A 122 0.41 21.06 -12.78
CA ILE A 122 -0.24 21.46 -11.53
C ILE A 122 -0.32 22.99 -11.41
N ARG A 123 0.77 23.69 -11.73
CA ARG A 123 0.81 25.16 -11.66
C ARG A 123 -0.11 25.81 -12.68
N GLY A 124 -0.18 25.25 -13.89
CA GLY A 124 -1.12 25.68 -14.94
C GLY A 124 -2.57 25.39 -14.59
N ALA A 125 -2.86 24.25 -13.95
CA ALA A 125 -4.19 23.92 -13.44
C ALA A 125 -4.61 24.88 -12.30
N ALA A 126 -3.70 25.20 -11.39
CA ALA A 126 -3.94 26.18 -10.32
C ALA A 126 -4.17 27.60 -10.88
N ALA A 127 -3.42 28.01 -11.90
CA ALA A 127 -3.62 29.29 -12.58
C ALA A 127 -4.99 29.38 -13.28
N LYS A 128 -5.43 28.30 -13.95
CA LYS A 128 -6.79 28.23 -14.54
C LYS A 128 -7.89 28.26 -13.49
N ALA A 129 -7.69 27.62 -12.34
CA ALA A 129 -8.65 27.64 -11.24
C ALA A 129 -8.79 29.02 -10.58
N ALA A 130 -7.70 29.80 -10.50
CA ALA A 130 -7.72 31.16 -10.00
C ALA A 130 -8.49 32.12 -10.93
N VAL A 131 -8.30 32.02 -12.24
CA VAL A 131 -9.03 32.85 -13.23
C VAL A 131 -10.53 32.55 -13.27
N GLY A 132 -10.92 31.29 -13.03
CA GLY A 132 -12.35 30.90 -12.99
C GLY A 132 -13.11 31.39 -11.75
N HIS A 133 -12.43 31.96 -10.76
CA HIS A 133 -13.05 32.48 -9.53
C HIS A 133 -13.34 33.99 -9.57
N GLU A 134 -12.92 34.68 -10.64
CA GLU A 134 -13.10 36.13 -10.83
C GLU A 134 -14.21 36.49 -11.85
N LEU A 135 -15.03 35.51 -12.26
CA LEU A 135 -16.25 35.69 -13.05
C LEU A 135 -17.48 35.29 -12.24
#